data_AF-A0A950VIX6-F1
#
_entry.id   AF-A0A950VIX6-F1
#
_cell.length_a   1.000
_cell.length_b   1.000
_cell.length_c   1.000
_cell.angle_alpha   90.00
_cell.angle_beta   90.00
_cell.angle_gamma   90.00
#
_symmetry.space_group_name_H-M   'P 1'
#
loop_
_entity.id
_entity.type
_entity.pdbx_description
1 polymer ?
#
loop_
_entity_poly.entity_id
_entity_poly.type
_entity_poly.pdbx_seq_one_letter_code
_entity_poly.pdbx_strand_id
1 'polypeptide(L)'
;MLDVAFTGPSLPSSGALVIFVAEDARPSGLWQQADEQTGGLVTRAMEAAEFKGGKGKSCVILAPGAGLSRVVAIGLGKASELDPRRLEEAGGHAAAALGREDNAALAADGLTAEQAAHAALGAALRAYRFDRYRTKEKPEDKPRLARLSVLAAEPKQAEAAFAPLRAVARGVFLSRDLVSEPPNVLNPAEMAERCRSLRELGVEVDVLGPQEMRRLGFGALLGVSQGSANEPRMVVMRWNGAGGGGKPVAFIGKGVTFDTGGISIKPAAGMEDMKWDMAGAGTVVGLMAA
;
A
#
# COMPACT_ATOMS: atom_id res chain seq x y z
N MET A 1 9.22 1.00 -2.45
CA MET A 1 8.26 1.24 -1.35
C MET A 1 8.73 2.47 -0.58
N LEU A 2 7.81 3.26 -0.04
CA LEU A 2 8.14 4.41 0.82
C LEU A 2 9.05 3.96 1.98
N ASP A 3 10.15 4.67 2.21
CA ASP A 3 11.05 4.44 3.35
C ASP A 3 10.42 5.05 4.60
N VAL A 4 9.87 4.21 5.48
CA VAL A 4 9.23 4.65 6.72
C VAL A 4 10.14 4.35 7.90
N ALA A 5 10.46 5.38 8.68
CA ALA A 5 11.24 5.28 9.91
C ALA A 5 10.44 5.84 11.09
N PHE A 6 10.53 5.18 12.26
CA PHE A 6 9.93 5.66 13.50
C PHE A 6 11.01 6.32 14.36
N THR A 7 10.76 7.53 14.80
CA THR A 7 11.69 8.33 15.61
C THR A 7 10.95 8.98 16.77
N GLY A 8 11.69 9.39 17.80
CA GLY A 8 11.10 10.11 18.93
C GLY A 8 10.40 11.42 18.51
N PRO A 9 9.53 11.96 19.37
CA PRO A 9 8.70 13.12 19.03
C PRO A 9 9.53 14.41 19.12
N SER A 10 10.18 14.76 18.01
CA SER A 10 10.97 15.99 17.87
C SER A 10 10.57 16.71 16.60
N LEU A 11 10.27 18.01 16.72
CA LEU A 11 9.89 18.83 15.58
C LEU A 11 11.05 18.90 14.57
N PRO A 12 10.81 18.67 13.27
CA PRO A 12 11.86 18.75 12.27
C PRO A 12 12.33 20.20 12.10
N SER A 13 13.63 20.40 11.90
CA SER A 13 14.23 21.72 11.65
C SER A 13 14.01 22.24 10.24
N SER A 14 13.57 21.39 9.31
CA SER A 14 13.23 21.76 7.94
C SER A 14 12.31 20.75 7.26
N GLY A 15 11.77 21.11 6.10
CA GLY A 15 10.93 20.23 5.29
C GLY A 15 9.46 20.27 5.70
N ALA A 16 8.71 19.23 5.37
CA ALA A 16 7.27 19.20 5.59
C ALA A 16 6.89 18.43 6.86
N LEU A 17 5.89 18.94 7.57
CA LEU A 17 5.29 18.29 8.73
C LEU A 17 3.81 18.02 8.49
N VAL A 18 3.36 16.79 8.74
CA VAL A 18 1.94 16.46 8.89
C VAL A 18 1.58 16.47 10.36
N ILE A 19 0.44 17.08 10.70
CA ILE A 19 -0.20 17.00 12.01
C ILE A 19 -1.57 16.36 11.85
N PHE A 20 -1.94 15.48 12.78
CA PHE A 20 -3.28 14.91 12.84
C PHE A 20 -4.16 15.69 13.82
N VAL A 21 -5.39 15.99 13.38
CA VAL A 21 -6.30 16.86 14.13
C VAL A 21 -7.67 16.18 14.21
N ALA A 22 -8.07 15.77 15.42
CA ALA A 22 -9.44 15.31 15.67
C ALA A 22 -10.40 16.52 15.79
N GLU A 23 -11.69 16.26 15.66
CA GLU A 23 -12.73 17.26 15.92
C GLU A 23 -12.59 17.82 17.34
N ASP A 24 -12.69 19.16 17.44
CA ASP A 24 -12.57 19.95 18.67
C ASP A 24 -11.22 19.83 19.41
N ALA A 25 -10.23 19.17 18.81
CA ALA A 25 -8.89 19.08 19.38
C ALA A 25 -8.25 20.47 19.50
N ARG A 26 -7.45 20.64 20.56
CA ARG A 26 -6.62 21.83 20.77
C ARG A 26 -5.17 21.52 20.43
N PRO A 27 -4.36 22.53 20.05
CA PRO A 27 -2.93 22.34 19.85
C PRO A 27 -2.30 21.66 21.06
N SER A 28 -1.56 20.58 20.80
CA SER A 28 -0.80 19.85 21.81
C SER A 28 0.42 19.19 21.17
N GLY A 29 1.41 18.81 21.98
CA GLY A 29 2.58 18.07 21.52
C GLY A 29 3.31 18.78 20.37
N LEU A 30 3.63 18.06 19.30
CA LEU A 30 4.32 18.59 18.12
C LEU A 30 3.49 19.61 17.33
N TRP A 31 2.15 19.52 17.36
CA TRP A 31 1.31 20.55 16.76
C TRP A 31 1.49 21.88 17.51
N GLN A 32 1.40 21.87 18.84
CA GLN A 32 1.63 23.08 19.64
C GLN A 32 3.04 23.65 19.42
N GLN A 33 4.08 22.81 19.43
CA GLN A 33 5.45 23.25 19.19
C GLN A 33 5.62 23.89 17.81
N ALA A 34 5.02 23.31 16.77
CA ALA A 34 5.03 23.88 15.42
C ALA A 34 4.32 25.24 15.37
N ASP A 35 3.19 25.38 16.06
CA ASP A 35 2.44 26.63 16.10
C ASP A 35 3.21 27.73 16.85
N GLU A 36 3.84 27.41 17.98
CA GLU A 36 4.66 28.34 18.76
C GLU A 36 5.87 28.83 17.95
N GLN A 37 6.60 27.93 17.28
CA GLN A 37 7.76 28.30 16.46
C GLN A 37 7.40 29.12 15.22
N THR A 38 6.15 29.03 14.76
CA THR A 38 5.63 29.80 13.63
C THR A 38 4.85 31.04 14.07
N GLY A 39 4.86 31.38 15.36
CA GLY A 39 4.20 32.58 15.90
C GLY A 39 2.68 32.52 15.78
N GLY A 40 2.08 31.35 16.00
CA GLY A 40 0.64 31.10 15.93
C GLY A 40 0.07 31.03 14.52
N LEU A 41 0.92 30.93 13.49
CA LEU A 41 0.48 30.92 12.10
C LEU A 41 -0.32 29.66 11.76
N VAL A 42 0.06 28.50 12.30
CA VAL A 42 -0.62 27.24 12.00
C VAL A 42 -2.07 27.27 12.46
N THR A 43 -2.32 27.67 13.71
CA THR A 43 -3.67 27.79 14.27
C THR A 43 -4.49 28.83 13.52
N ARG A 44 -3.96 30.04 13.28
CA ARG A 44 -4.67 31.08 12.52
C ARG A 44 -5.03 30.65 11.10
N ALA A 45 -4.14 29.91 10.43
CA ALA A 45 -4.41 29.41 9.08
C ALA A 45 -5.51 28.33 9.08
N MET A 46 -5.51 27.43 10.07
CA MET A 46 -6.57 26.43 10.24
C MET A 46 -7.93 27.10 10.55
N GLU A 47 -7.95 28.14 11.39
CA GLU A 47 -9.16 28.93 11.68
C GLU A 47 -9.68 29.66 10.43
N ALA A 48 -8.80 30.34 9.70
CA ALA A 48 -9.15 31.04 8.46
C ALA A 48 -9.66 30.10 7.36
N ALA A 49 -9.19 28.85 7.36
CA ALA A 49 -9.67 27.79 6.46
C ALA A 49 -10.93 27.08 6.97
N GLU A 50 -11.51 27.51 8.10
CA GLU A 50 -12.62 26.85 8.81
C GLU A 50 -12.36 25.34 9.04
N PHE A 51 -11.10 24.97 9.24
CA PHE A 51 -10.70 23.58 9.40
C PHE A 51 -10.99 23.12 10.83
N LYS A 52 -11.99 22.23 10.96
CA LYS A 52 -12.47 21.70 12.24
C LYS A 52 -12.03 20.25 12.54
N GLY A 53 -11.03 19.73 11.84
CA GLY A 53 -10.57 18.35 12.04
C GLY A 53 -11.49 17.26 11.49
N GLY A 54 -12.48 17.61 10.67
CA GLY A 54 -13.42 16.65 10.08
C GLY A 54 -12.71 15.56 9.24
N LYS A 55 -13.22 14.33 9.30
CA LYS A 55 -12.60 13.14 8.66
C LYS A 55 -12.22 13.39 7.19
N GLY A 56 -10.96 13.15 6.85
CA GLY A 56 -10.45 13.21 5.48
C GLY A 56 -10.33 14.62 4.90
N LYS A 57 -10.61 15.67 5.70
CA LYS A 57 -10.30 17.05 5.33
C LYS A 57 -8.82 17.30 5.53
N SER A 58 -8.28 18.26 4.78
CA SER A 58 -6.91 18.73 4.98
C SER A 58 -6.83 20.25 4.89
N CYS A 59 -5.88 20.82 5.62
CA CYS A 59 -5.47 22.21 5.50
C CYS A 59 -3.96 22.21 5.22
N VAL A 60 -3.55 22.79 4.10
CA VAL A 60 -2.13 22.85 3.70
C VAL A 60 -1.65 24.29 3.86
N ILE A 61 -0.63 24.47 4.68
CA ILE A 61 -0.05 25.76 5.02
C ILE A 61 1.35 25.76 4.43
N LEU A 62 1.57 26.59 3.41
CA LEU A 62 2.85 26.67 2.71
C LEU A 62 3.76 27.69 3.40
N ALA A 63 5.04 27.33 3.53
CA ALA A 63 6.09 28.16 4.14
C ALA A 63 5.66 28.84 5.45
N PRO A 64 5.20 28.10 6.48
CA PRO A 64 4.71 28.70 7.73
C PRO A 64 5.81 29.36 8.58
N GLY A 65 7.09 29.22 8.21
CA GLY A 65 8.24 29.66 9.00
C GLY A 65 8.91 28.48 9.71
N ALA A 66 9.79 28.77 10.67
CA ALA A 66 10.54 27.77 11.44
C ALA A 66 11.34 26.75 10.60
N GLY A 67 11.75 27.12 9.39
CA GLY A 67 12.44 26.24 8.44
C GLY A 67 11.54 25.24 7.71
N LEU A 68 10.24 25.18 8.03
CA LEU A 68 9.29 24.25 7.42
C LEU A 68 8.88 24.70 6.02
N SER A 69 8.91 23.78 5.05
CA SER A 69 8.42 24.01 3.69
C SER A 69 6.89 24.05 3.64
N ARG A 70 6.23 23.24 4.49
CA ARG A 70 4.78 23.23 4.70
C ARG A 70 4.40 22.54 6.01
N VAL A 71 3.22 22.90 6.54
CA VAL A 71 2.49 22.11 7.53
C VAL A 71 1.19 21.62 6.90
N VAL A 72 0.88 20.34 7.06
CA VAL A 72 -0.35 19.73 6.56
C VAL A 72 -1.16 19.22 7.74
N ALA A 73 -2.28 19.87 8.05
CA ALA A 73 -3.24 19.34 9.01
C ALA A 73 -4.16 18.34 8.31
N ILE A 74 -4.26 17.13 8.86
CA ILE A 74 -5.16 16.07 8.38
C ILE A 74 -6.23 15.79 9.44
N GLY A 75 -7.49 15.89 9.03
CA GLY A 75 -8.64 15.71 9.90
C GLY A 75 -8.93 14.23 10.17
N LEU A 76 -8.95 13.86 11.46
CA LEU A 76 -9.23 12.52 11.94
C LEU A 76 -10.74 12.26 12.15
N GLY A 77 -11.57 13.30 12.18
CA GLY A 77 -12.95 13.23 12.67
C GLY A 77 -13.01 13.11 14.19
N LYS A 78 -14.10 12.53 14.70
CA LYS A 78 -14.27 12.30 16.15
C LYS A 78 -13.25 11.32 16.69
N ALA A 79 -12.57 11.70 17.77
CA ALA A 79 -11.57 10.86 18.42
C ALA A 79 -12.12 9.50 18.90
N SER A 80 -13.37 9.47 19.37
CA SER A 80 -14.06 8.26 19.85
C SER A 80 -14.35 7.23 18.75
N GLU A 81 -14.25 7.63 17.49
CA GLU A 81 -14.52 6.77 16.35
C GLU A 81 -13.21 6.36 15.63
N LEU A 82 -12.05 6.66 16.19
CA LEU A 82 -10.77 6.26 15.61
C LEU A 82 -10.62 4.74 15.58
N ASP A 83 -10.34 4.22 14.40
CA ASP A 83 -10.09 2.81 14.14
C ASP A 83 -8.87 2.67 13.20
N PRO A 84 -8.30 1.47 13.04
CA PRO A 84 -7.16 1.22 12.16
C PRO A 84 -7.36 1.76 10.73
N ARG A 85 -8.54 1.54 10.14
CA ARG A 85 -8.84 1.95 8.76
C ARG A 85 -8.85 3.46 8.60
N ARG A 86 -9.38 4.21 9.57
CA ARG A 86 -9.37 5.68 9.55
C ARG A 86 -7.96 6.24 9.62
N LEU A 87 -7.08 5.60 10.39
CA LEU A 87 -5.67 6.00 10.47
C LEU A 87 -4.94 5.70 9.16
N GLU A 88 -5.22 4.56 8.52
CA GLU A 88 -4.71 4.26 7.19
C GLU A 88 -5.21 5.28 6.15
N GLU A 89 -6.49 5.66 6.18
CA GLU A 89 -7.04 6.72 5.32
C GLU A 89 -6.35 8.07 5.59
N ALA A 90 -6.12 8.43 6.85
CA ALA A 90 -5.43 9.66 7.24
C ALA A 90 -3.96 9.67 6.78
N GLY A 91 -3.23 8.57 6.98
CA GLY A 91 -1.87 8.38 6.47
C GLY A 91 -1.79 8.44 4.95
N GLY A 92 -2.80 7.89 4.26
CA GLY A 92 -2.92 8.02 2.82
C GLY A 92 -3.13 9.47 2.36
N HIS A 93 -3.97 10.23 3.05
CA HIS A 93 -4.12 11.67 2.75
C HIS A 93 -2.84 12.45 3.04
N ALA A 94 -2.13 12.13 4.12
CA ALA A 94 -0.84 12.70 4.46
C ALA A 94 0.18 12.48 3.33
N ALA A 95 0.40 11.23 2.90
CA ALA A 95 1.33 10.92 1.81
C ALA A 95 0.97 11.62 0.49
N ALA A 96 -0.33 11.78 0.20
CA ALA A 96 -0.79 12.51 -0.98
C ALA A 96 -0.39 13.99 -0.94
N ALA A 97 -0.61 14.66 0.19
CA ALA A 97 -0.28 16.07 0.38
C ALA A 97 1.24 16.33 0.43
N LEU A 98 2.00 15.30 0.86
CA LEU A 98 3.45 15.30 0.92
C LEU A 98 4.12 14.91 -0.40
N GLY A 99 3.37 14.57 -1.46
CA GLY A 99 3.94 14.03 -2.70
C GLY A 99 4.93 14.95 -3.43
N ARG A 100 5.09 16.21 -3.04
CA ARG A 100 6.09 17.14 -3.59
C ARG A 100 7.37 17.22 -2.78
N GLU A 101 7.45 16.59 -1.63
CA GLU A 101 8.62 16.59 -0.75
C GLU A 101 9.43 15.32 -0.98
N ASP A 102 10.75 15.36 -0.84
CA ASP A 102 11.58 14.15 -0.88
C ASP A 102 11.55 13.42 0.47
N ASN A 103 11.59 14.20 1.55
CA ASN A 103 11.54 13.75 2.93
C ASN A 103 10.48 14.56 3.67
N ALA A 104 9.68 13.90 4.50
CA ALA A 104 8.68 14.56 5.33
C ALA A 104 8.56 13.88 6.70
N ALA A 105 8.01 14.62 7.65
CA ALA A 105 7.68 14.12 8.98
C ALA A 105 6.16 14.03 9.17
N LEU A 106 5.74 13.07 9.97
CA LEU A 106 4.35 12.88 10.38
C LEU A 106 4.32 12.82 11.91
N ALA A 107 3.68 13.82 12.53
CA ALA A 107 3.49 13.89 13.97
C ALA A 107 2.46 12.83 14.42
N ALA A 108 2.94 11.87 15.19
CA ALA A 108 2.16 10.77 15.78
C ALA A 108 2.38 10.68 17.30
N ASP A 109 2.80 11.78 17.91
CA ASP A 109 3.11 11.90 19.34
C ASP A 109 1.86 11.88 20.23
N GLY A 110 0.68 12.16 19.65
CA GLY A 110 -0.63 11.96 20.26
C GLY A 110 -1.29 10.61 19.95
N LEU A 111 -0.63 9.70 19.25
CA LEU A 111 -1.14 8.39 18.86
C LEU A 111 -0.47 7.26 19.66
N THR A 112 -1.17 6.15 19.85
CA THR A 112 -0.53 4.92 20.33
C THR A 112 0.43 4.36 19.28
N ALA A 113 1.35 3.48 19.70
CA ALA A 113 2.26 2.79 18.80
C ALA A 113 1.55 2.06 17.63
N GLU A 114 0.44 1.38 17.93
CA GLU A 114 -0.38 0.68 16.94
C GLU A 114 -1.06 1.66 15.97
N GLN A 115 -1.60 2.76 16.49
CA GLN A 115 -2.25 3.78 15.68
C GLN A 115 -1.27 4.47 14.72
N ALA A 116 -0.06 4.78 15.20
CA ALA A 116 1.02 5.32 14.38
C ALA A 116 1.44 4.34 13.27
N ALA A 117 1.48 3.03 13.56
CA ALA A 117 1.78 1.99 12.59
C ALA A 117 0.71 1.89 11.49
N HIS A 118 -0.58 2.03 11.81
CA HIS A 118 -1.65 2.07 10.80
C HIS A 118 -1.61 3.34 9.93
N ALA A 119 -1.30 4.51 10.51
CA ALA A 119 -1.07 5.72 9.72
C ALA A 119 0.12 5.55 8.76
N ALA A 120 1.21 4.93 9.22
CA ALA A 120 2.36 4.59 8.39
C ALA A 120 1.99 3.62 7.25
N LEU A 121 1.18 2.59 7.53
CA LEU A 121 0.67 1.66 6.53
C LEU A 121 -0.13 2.39 5.44
N GLY A 122 -1.05 3.25 5.84
CA GLY A 122 -1.83 4.08 4.91
C GLY A 122 -0.95 4.93 3.98
N ALA A 123 0.06 5.59 4.56
CA ALA A 123 1.02 6.39 3.81
C ALA A 123 1.82 5.54 2.81
N ALA A 124 2.32 4.37 3.25
CA ALA A 124 3.02 3.44 2.38
C ALA A 124 2.12 2.96 1.24
N LEU A 125 0.88 2.53 1.52
CA LEU A 125 -0.07 2.06 0.51
C LEU A 125 -0.44 3.12 -0.53
N ARG A 126 -0.50 4.39 -0.13
CA ARG A 126 -0.73 5.53 -1.03
C ARG A 126 0.46 5.80 -1.95
N ALA A 127 1.68 5.55 -1.47
CA ALA A 127 2.90 5.77 -2.24
C ALA A 127 3.10 4.75 -3.38
N TYR A 128 2.28 3.70 -3.46
CA TYR A 128 2.32 2.74 -4.56
C TYR A 128 2.09 3.45 -5.91
N ARG A 129 2.93 3.10 -6.89
CA ARG A 129 2.78 3.53 -8.28
C ARG A 129 3.11 2.37 -9.20
N PHE A 130 2.29 2.19 -10.23
CA PHE A 130 2.59 1.34 -11.37
C PHE A 130 2.87 2.24 -12.57
N ASP A 131 4.14 2.64 -12.73
CA ASP A 131 4.59 3.53 -13.81
C ASP A 131 5.53 2.85 -14.82
N ARG A 132 5.65 1.51 -14.74
CA ARG A 132 6.51 0.66 -15.62
C ARG A 132 6.37 0.98 -17.10
N TYR A 133 5.16 1.33 -17.56
CA TYR A 133 4.86 1.61 -18.97
C TYR A 133 4.67 3.10 -19.28
N ARG A 134 4.90 4.00 -18.32
CA ARG A 134 4.81 5.45 -18.54
C ARG A 134 6.14 6.00 -19.06
N THR A 135 6.24 6.16 -20.38
CA THR A 135 7.48 6.61 -21.05
C THR A 135 7.58 8.12 -21.24
N LYS A 136 6.49 8.87 -21.02
CA LYS A 136 6.41 10.33 -21.26
C LYS A 136 6.23 11.17 -19.98
N GLU A 137 6.13 10.53 -18.82
CA GLU A 137 5.95 11.23 -17.55
C GLU A 137 7.27 11.87 -17.13
N LYS A 138 7.28 13.21 -16.99
CA LYS A 138 8.49 13.94 -16.60
C LYS A 138 8.81 13.71 -15.13
N PRO A 139 10.10 13.77 -14.71
CA PRO A 139 10.47 13.64 -13.31
C PRO A 139 9.75 14.63 -12.38
N GLU A 140 9.52 15.86 -12.84
CA GLU A 140 8.80 16.91 -12.11
C GLU A 140 7.31 16.63 -11.88
N ASP A 141 6.71 15.73 -12.66
CA ASP A 141 5.31 15.33 -12.52
C ASP A 141 5.14 14.13 -11.56
N LYS A 142 6.25 13.45 -11.22
CA LYS A 142 6.23 12.31 -10.31
C LYS A 142 6.17 12.79 -8.86
N PRO A 143 5.38 12.12 -8.00
CA PRO A 143 5.52 12.25 -6.57
C PRO A 143 6.96 11.91 -6.15
N ARG A 144 7.53 12.73 -5.28
CA ARG A 144 8.92 12.67 -4.86
C ARG A 144 9.13 12.04 -3.48
N LEU A 145 8.05 11.84 -2.73
CA LEU A 145 8.12 11.35 -1.35
C LEU A 145 8.81 9.99 -1.27
N ALA A 146 10.07 10.02 -0.85
CA ALA A 146 10.93 8.86 -0.75
C ALA A 146 11.02 8.36 0.70
N ARG A 147 11.01 9.28 1.67
CA ARG A 147 11.12 8.97 3.10
C ARG A 147 10.05 9.69 3.94
N LEU A 148 9.49 8.95 4.90
CA LEU A 148 8.57 9.45 5.90
C LEU A 148 9.09 9.12 7.31
N SER A 149 9.37 10.15 8.10
CA SER A 149 9.71 10.03 9.51
C SER A 149 8.44 10.14 10.35
N VAL A 150 8.04 9.04 10.99
CA VAL A 150 6.91 9.00 11.92
C VAL A 150 7.41 9.34 13.31
N LEU A 151 7.01 10.52 13.79
CA LEU A 151 7.43 11.09 15.07
C LEU A 151 6.48 10.56 16.17
N ALA A 152 6.82 9.41 16.74
CA ALA A 152 5.96 8.66 17.67
C ALA A 152 6.45 8.82 19.12
N ALA A 153 5.51 8.78 20.08
CA ALA A 153 5.85 8.75 21.50
C ALA A 153 6.66 7.49 21.88
N GLU A 154 6.31 6.35 21.29
CA GLU A 154 6.94 5.04 21.51
C GLU A 154 7.51 4.46 20.19
N PRO A 155 8.63 4.98 19.68
CA PRO A 155 9.08 4.68 18.32
C PRO A 155 9.44 3.20 18.11
N LYS A 156 10.04 2.53 19.10
CA LYS A 156 10.40 1.11 19.00
C LYS A 156 9.17 0.20 18.93
N GLN A 157 8.15 0.51 19.74
CA GLN A 157 6.89 -0.22 19.77
C GLN A 157 6.11 0.02 18.48
N ALA A 158 6.12 1.25 17.96
CA ALA A 158 5.47 1.59 16.70
C ALA A 158 6.16 0.89 15.51
N GLU A 159 7.49 0.83 15.49
CA GLU A 159 8.24 0.07 14.50
C GLU A 159 7.92 -1.43 14.56
N ALA A 160 7.85 -2.00 15.77
CA ALA A 160 7.47 -3.40 15.96
C ALA A 160 6.03 -3.69 15.48
N ALA A 161 5.07 -2.79 15.75
CA ALA A 161 3.70 -2.89 15.27
C ALA A 161 3.61 -2.72 13.74
N PHE A 162 4.46 -1.88 13.15
CA PHE A 162 4.52 -1.67 11.70
C PHE A 162 5.17 -2.82 10.95
N ALA A 163 6.09 -3.58 11.55
CA ALA A 163 6.80 -4.67 10.88
C ALA A 163 5.89 -5.67 10.15
N PRO A 164 4.83 -6.25 10.76
CA PRO A 164 3.88 -7.11 10.05
C PRO A 164 3.06 -6.35 9.00
N LEU A 165 2.63 -5.11 9.29
CA LEU A 165 1.88 -4.28 8.34
C LEU A 165 2.71 -3.94 7.08
N ARG A 166 4.02 -3.75 7.25
CA ARG A 166 4.96 -3.53 6.15
C ARG A 166 5.07 -4.77 5.26
N ALA A 167 5.03 -5.97 5.84
CA ALA A 167 5.01 -7.21 5.06
C ALA A 167 3.70 -7.34 4.26
N VAL A 168 2.55 -7.04 4.88
CA VAL A 168 1.25 -6.94 4.20
C VAL A 168 1.30 -5.94 3.05
N ALA A 169 1.86 -4.74 3.26
CA ALA A 169 2.00 -3.74 2.21
C ALA A 169 2.82 -4.26 1.02
N ARG A 170 3.88 -5.05 1.26
CA ARG A 170 4.69 -5.67 0.19
C ARG A 170 3.88 -6.69 -0.59
N GLY A 171 3.11 -7.54 0.09
CA GLY A 171 2.19 -8.48 -0.53
C GLY A 171 1.10 -7.79 -1.37
N VAL A 172 0.54 -6.68 -0.86
CA VAL A 172 -0.41 -5.84 -1.61
C VAL A 172 0.24 -5.25 -2.86
N PHE A 173 1.49 -4.79 -2.77
CA PHE A 173 2.21 -4.23 -3.93
C PHE A 173 2.45 -5.29 -4.99
N LEU A 174 2.93 -6.47 -4.60
CA LEU A 174 3.11 -7.58 -5.53
C LEU A 174 1.79 -7.97 -6.21
N SER A 175 0.70 -8.04 -5.44
CA SER A 175 -0.64 -8.30 -6.00
C SER A 175 -1.04 -7.23 -7.03
N ARG A 176 -0.85 -5.95 -6.69
CA ARG A 176 -1.17 -4.83 -7.58
C ARG A 176 -0.27 -4.82 -8.82
N ASP A 177 1.01 -5.15 -8.70
CA ASP A 177 1.93 -5.24 -9.82
C ASP A 177 1.44 -6.30 -10.80
N LEU A 178 1.15 -7.51 -10.32
CA LEU A 178 0.63 -8.61 -11.15
C LEU A 178 -0.69 -8.23 -11.83
N VAL A 179 -1.66 -7.70 -11.10
CA VAL A 179 -2.98 -7.31 -11.64
C VAL A 179 -2.88 -6.12 -12.61
N SER A 180 -1.87 -5.27 -12.46
CA SER A 180 -1.67 -4.12 -13.33
C SER A 180 -1.04 -4.49 -14.67
N GLU A 181 -0.25 -5.57 -14.72
CA GLU A 181 0.39 -6.03 -15.95
C GLU A 181 -0.64 -6.27 -17.07
N PRO A 182 -0.30 -5.94 -18.32
CA PRO A 182 -1.14 -6.27 -19.44
C PRO A 182 -0.97 -7.77 -19.79
N PRO A 183 -2.00 -8.41 -20.37
CA PRO A 183 -2.04 -9.85 -20.58
C PRO A 183 -1.02 -10.36 -21.62
N ASN A 184 -0.52 -9.46 -22.48
CA ASN A 184 0.57 -9.78 -23.41
C ASN A 184 1.94 -9.87 -22.72
N VAL A 185 2.08 -9.32 -21.50
CA VAL A 185 3.27 -9.45 -20.66
C VAL A 185 3.06 -10.55 -19.63
N LEU A 186 1.98 -10.49 -18.86
CA LEU A 186 1.67 -11.48 -17.82
C LEU A 186 0.76 -12.59 -18.35
N ASN A 187 1.35 -13.56 -19.04
CA ASN A 187 0.69 -14.81 -19.42
C ASN A 187 0.91 -15.90 -18.34
N PRO A 188 0.30 -17.10 -18.44
CA PRO A 188 0.43 -18.14 -17.42
C PRO A 188 1.87 -18.61 -17.16
N ALA A 189 2.73 -18.63 -18.18
CA ALA A 189 4.14 -19.00 -18.02
C ALA A 189 4.90 -17.92 -17.24
N GLU A 190 4.75 -16.65 -17.63
CA GLU A 190 5.35 -15.51 -16.91
C GLU A 190 4.84 -15.42 -15.46
N MET A 191 3.54 -15.61 -15.23
CA MET A 191 2.97 -15.68 -13.88
C MET A 191 3.66 -16.77 -13.04
N ALA A 192 3.88 -17.96 -13.61
CA ALA A 192 4.57 -19.04 -12.93
C ALA A 192 6.04 -18.71 -12.62
N GLU A 193 6.76 -18.02 -13.52
CA GLU A 193 8.13 -17.55 -13.25
C GLU A 193 8.15 -16.51 -12.12
N ARG A 194 7.21 -15.57 -12.10
CA ARG A 194 7.10 -14.58 -11.00
C ARG A 194 6.79 -15.25 -9.66
N CYS A 195 5.99 -16.32 -9.64
CA CYS A 195 5.80 -17.08 -8.41
C CYS A 195 7.10 -17.76 -7.94
N ARG A 196 7.98 -18.20 -8.84
CA ARG A 196 9.24 -18.86 -8.46
C ARG A 196 10.20 -17.93 -7.72
N SER A 197 10.12 -16.61 -7.93
CA SER A 197 10.96 -15.68 -7.17
C SER A 197 10.65 -15.69 -5.67
N LEU A 198 9.46 -16.14 -5.25
CA LEU A 198 9.12 -16.30 -3.83
C LEU A 198 9.98 -17.35 -3.10
N ARG A 199 10.72 -18.19 -3.84
CA ARG A 199 11.72 -19.09 -3.24
C ARG A 199 12.80 -18.33 -2.46
N GLU A 200 13.10 -17.09 -2.84
CA GLU A 200 14.02 -16.21 -2.11
C GLU A 200 13.52 -15.88 -0.69
N LEU A 201 12.21 -15.96 -0.48
CA LEU A 201 11.56 -15.77 0.83
C LEU A 201 11.41 -17.09 1.60
N GLY A 202 11.90 -18.22 1.06
CA GLY A 202 11.75 -19.54 1.65
C GLY A 202 10.45 -20.26 1.31
N VAL A 203 9.66 -19.75 0.36
CA VAL A 203 8.45 -20.44 -0.14
C VAL A 203 8.84 -21.57 -1.09
N GLU A 204 8.34 -22.77 -0.85
CA GLU A 204 8.47 -23.87 -1.81
C GLU A 204 7.49 -23.65 -2.97
N VAL A 205 7.96 -23.75 -4.21
CA VAL A 205 7.14 -23.46 -5.41
C VAL A 205 7.27 -24.58 -6.42
N ASP A 206 6.16 -25.28 -6.68
CA ASP A 206 6.01 -26.26 -7.75
C ASP A 206 5.15 -25.68 -8.88
N VAL A 207 5.49 -26.04 -10.11
CA VAL A 207 4.73 -25.62 -11.30
C VAL A 207 4.40 -26.85 -12.14
N LEU A 208 3.11 -27.09 -12.35
CA LEU A 208 2.61 -28.15 -13.21
C LEU A 208 2.33 -27.59 -14.59
N GLY A 209 2.83 -28.29 -15.62
CA GLY A 209 2.54 -28.01 -17.01
C GLY A 209 1.36 -28.83 -17.53
N PRO A 210 1.02 -28.68 -18.83
CA PRO A 210 -0.12 -29.37 -19.43
C PRO A 210 0.01 -30.89 -19.41
N GLN A 211 1.23 -31.42 -19.49
CA GLN A 211 1.46 -32.86 -19.47
C GLN A 211 1.16 -33.46 -18.08
N GLU A 212 1.67 -32.84 -17.01
CA GLU A 212 1.39 -33.24 -15.64
C GLU A 212 -0.10 -33.12 -15.33
N MET A 213 -0.73 -32.01 -15.74
CA MET A 213 -2.16 -31.79 -15.53
C MET A 213 -3.03 -32.81 -16.29
N ARG A 214 -2.63 -33.24 -17.50
CA ARG A 214 -3.30 -34.33 -18.22
C ARG A 214 -3.20 -35.64 -17.46
N ARG A 215 -2.00 -35.99 -16.98
CA ARG A 215 -1.77 -37.22 -16.21
C ARG A 215 -2.58 -37.24 -14.90
N LEU A 216 -2.76 -36.08 -14.26
CA LEU A 216 -3.54 -35.94 -13.02
C LEU A 216 -5.05 -35.78 -13.25
N GLY A 217 -5.52 -35.76 -14.50
CA GLY A 217 -6.96 -35.71 -14.81
C GLY A 217 -7.61 -34.34 -14.68
N PHE A 218 -6.87 -33.23 -14.84
CA PHE A 218 -7.40 -31.86 -14.70
C PHE A 218 -8.18 -31.39 -15.95
N GLY A 219 -9.11 -32.23 -16.43
CA GLY A 219 -9.83 -32.02 -17.69
C GLY A 219 -10.57 -30.68 -17.79
N ALA A 220 -11.18 -30.22 -16.69
CA ALA A 220 -11.88 -28.94 -16.67
C ALA A 220 -10.93 -27.75 -16.92
N LEU A 221 -9.78 -27.73 -16.23
CA LEU A 221 -8.78 -26.66 -16.39
C LEU A 221 -8.17 -26.69 -17.80
N LEU A 222 -7.81 -27.87 -18.28
CA LEU A 222 -7.27 -28.06 -19.63
C LEU A 222 -8.28 -27.62 -20.71
N GLY A 223 -9.56 -27.96 -20.53
CA GLY A 223 -10.64 -27.57 -21.44
C GLY A 223 -10.83 -26.05 -21.56
N VAL A 224 -10.67 -25.30 -20.46
CA VAL A 224 -10.68 -23.82 -20.49
C VAL A 224 -9.50 -23.29 -21.32
N SER A 225 -8.31 -23.87 -21.15
CA SER A 225 -7.07 -23.35 -21.74
C SER A 225 -6.84 -23.75 -23.21
N GLN A 226 -7.55 -24.76 -23.73
CA GLN A 226 -7.22 -25.41 -25.00
C GLN A 226 -7.27 -24.49 -26.23
N GLY A 227 -8.01 -23.38 -26.15
CA GLY A 227 -8.12 -22.38 -27.22
C GLY A 227 -7.04 -21.29 -27.17
N SER A 228 -6.21 -21.27 -26.14
CA SER A 228 -5.14 -20.29 -25.95
C SER A 228 -3.81 -20.80 -26.52
N ALA A 229 -3.07 -19.93 -27.21
CA ALA A 229 -1.67 -20.21 -27.56
C ALA A 229 -0.74 -20.21 -26.34
N ASN A 230 -1.14 -19.56 -25.24
CA ASN A 230 -0.45 -19.62 -23.97
C ASN A 230 -0.94 -20.84 -23.20
N GLU A 231 -0.06 -21.82 -23.03
CA GLU A 231 -0.34 -23.03 -22.28
C GLU A 231 -0.66 -22.75 -20.80
N PRO A 232 -1.55 -23.54 -20.18
CA PRO A 232 -1.87 -23.37 -18.76
C PRO A 232 -0.67 -23.72 -17.87
N ARG A 233 -0.64 -23.11 -16.68
CA ARG A 233 0.24 -23.47 -15.57
C ARG A 233 -0.60 -23.57 -14.30
N MET A 234 -0.34 -24.58 -13.47
CA MET A 234 -0.81 -24.59 -12.09
C MET A 234 0.39 -24.42 -11.17
N VAL A 235 0.34 -23.38 -10.34
CA VAL A 235 1.40 -23.07 -9.38
C VAL A 235 0.94 -23.51 -8.00
N VAL A 236 1.77 -24.28 -7.30
CA VAL A 236 1.56 -24.67 -5.90
C VAL A 236 2.66 -24.03 -5.07
N MET A 237 2.28 -23.16 -4.14
CA MET A 237 3.19 -22.47 -3.22
C MET A 237 2.96 -23.02 -1.81
N ARG A 238 4.02 -23.40 -1.09
CA ARG A 238 3.92 -23.92 0.28
C ARG A 238 4.84 -23.16 1.23
N TRP A 239 4.28 -22.81 2.38
CA TRP A 239 5.00 -22.24 3.50
C TRP A 239 4.86 -23.19 4.69
N ASN A 240 5.96 -23.84 5.08
CA ASN A 240 6.00 -24.88 6.11
C ASN A 240 6.49 -24.33 7.47
N GLY A 241 6.02 -23.15 7.87
CA GLY A 241 6.52 -22.43 9.06
C GLY A 241 6.20 -23.07 10.42
N ALA A 242 5.30 -24.04 10.50
CA ALA A 242 4.84 -24.64 11.76
C ALA A 242 5.69 -25.81 12.28
N GLY A 243 6.86 -26.10 11.69
CA GLY A 243 7.73 -27.19 12.15
C GLY A 243 7.19 -28.62 11.91
N GLY A 244 6.11 -28.77 11.13
CA GLY A 244 5.48 -30.04 10.75
C GLY A 244 4.25 -30.44 11.59
N GLY A 245 3.44 -31.37 11.08
CA GLY A 245 2.33 -32.01 11.81
C GLY A 245 1.00 -31.23 11.89
N GLY A 246 1.00 -29.94 11.54
CA GLY A 246 -0.24 -29.15 11.41
C GLY A 246 -1.04 -29.46 10.14
N LYS A 247 -2.36 -29.33 10.21
CA LYS A 247 -3.21 -29.35 8.99
C LYS A 247 -2.94 -28.07 8.18
N PRO A 248 -2.66 -28.16 6.88
CA PRO A 248 -2.44 -26.98 6.06
C PRO A 248 -3.74 -26.20 5.86
N VAL A 249 -3.63 -24.88 5.73
CA VAL A 249 -4.69 -24.02 5.18
C VAL A 249 -4.35 -23.75 3.72
N ALA A 250 -5.31 -24.00 2.83
CA ALA A 250 -5.13 -23.79 1.40
C ALA A 250 -5.90 -22.54 0.93
N PHE A 251 -5.19 -21.63 0.27
CA PHE A 251 -5.77 -20.50 -0.43
C PHE A 251 -5.73 -20.79 -1.94
N ILE A 252 -6.88 -20.69 -2.62
CA ILE A 252 -7.01 -21.01 -4.04
C ILE A 252 -7.38 -19.72 -4.78
N GLY A 253 -6.49 -19.28 -5.66
CA GLY A 253 -6.68 -18.07 -6.46
C GLY A 253 -6.98 -18.39 -7.91
N LYS A 254 -8.07 -17.84 -8.46
CA LYS A 254 -8.36 -17.89 -9.89
C LYS A 254 -7.26 -17.14 -10.67
N GLY A 255 -6.65 -17.80 -11.65
CA GLY A 255 -5.49 -17.30 -12.40
C GLY A 255 -5.71 -17.18 -13.90
N VAL A 256 -6.88 -16.72 -14.34
CA VAL A 256 -7.16 -16.49 -15.77
C VAL A 256 -6.51 -15.18 -16.18
N THR A 257 -5.40 -15.23 -16.91
CA THR A 257 -4.61 -14.04 -17.24
C THR A 257 -5.29 -13.10 -18.23
N PHE A 258 -6.25 -13.61 -19.01
CA PHE A 258 -7.17 -12.80 -19.80
C PHE A 258 -8.43 -13.61 -20.14
N ASP A 259 -9.60 -13.05 -19.85
CA ASP A 259 -10.89 -13.72 -20.10
C ASP A 259 -11.65 -13.06 -21.26
N THR A 260 -11.58 -13.66 -22.45
CA THR A 260 -12.39 -13.23 -23.60
C THR A 260 -13.83 -13.75 -23.54
N GLY A 261 -14.14 -14.68 -22.64
CA GLY A 261 -15.34 -15.51 -22.66
C GLY A 261 -15.22 -16.79 -23.52
N GLY A 262 -14.17 -16.93 -24.32
CA GLY A 262 -13.99 -18.05 -25.25
C GLY A 262 -14.97 -18.00 -26.42
N ILE A 263 -15.56 -19.14 -26.79
CA ILE A 263 -16.62 -19.21 -27.83
C ILE A 263 -17.82 -18.33 -27.46
N SER A 264 -18.17 -18.29 -26.17
CA SER A 264 -19.16 -17.38 -25.61
C SER A 264 -18.53 -16.01 -25.36
N ILE A 265 -18.12 -15.35 -26.45
CA ILE A 265 -17.31 -14.14 -26.43
C ILE A 265 -18.02 -12.99 -25.69
N LYS A 266 -17.26 -12.28 -24.85
CA LYS A 266 -17.73 -11.06 -24.19
C LYS A 266 -17.88 -9.92 -25.22
N PRO A 267 -18.74 -8.92 -24.96
CA PRO A 267 -18.73 -7.67 -25.72
C PRO A 267 -17.37 -6.98 -25.68
N ALA A 268 -17.05 -6.18 -26.70
CA ALA A 268 -15.79 -5.47 -26.78
C ALA A 268 -15.61 -4.43 -25.66
N ALA A 269 -16.69 -3.77 -25.24
CA ALA A 269 -16.64 -2.74 -24.20
C ALA A 269 -16.27 -3.35 -22.83
N GLY A 270 -15.19 -2.86 -22.22
CA GLY A 270 -14.71 -3.33 -20.92
C GLY A 270 -13.94 -4.65 -20.96
N MET A 271 -13.69 -5.23 -22.15
CA MET A 271 -12.90 -6.45 -22.27
C MET A 271 -11.44 -6.23 -21.84
N GLU A 272 -10.93 -5.00 -21.93
CA GLU A 272 -9.60 -4.61 -21.45
C GLU A 272 -9.39 -4.85 -19.94
N ASP A 273 -10.45 -4.79 -19.14
CA ASP A 273 -10.42 -5.05 -17.71
C ASP A 273 -10.32 -6.54 -17.38
N MET A 274 -10.54 -7.43 -18.36
CA MET A 274 -10.46 -8.89 -18.16
C MET A 274 -9.04 -9.40 -17.92
N LYS A 275 -8.04 -8.52 -17.99
CA LYS A 275 -6.71 -8.79 -17.43
C LYS A 275 -6.74 -8.97 -15.91
N TRP A 276 -7.75 -8.43 -15.22
CA TRP A 276 -7.92 -8.57 -13.77
C TRP A 276 -8.55 -9.90 -13.36
N ASP A 277 -8.90 -10.78 -14.30
CA ASP A 277 -9.52 -12.08 -14.01
C ASP A 277 -8.57 -13.09 -13.34
N MET A 278 -7.30 -12.69 -13.14
CA MET A 278 -6.29 -13.35 -12.33
C MET A 278 -6.08 -12.72 -10.94
N ALA A 279 -6.85 -11.70 -10.54
CA ALA A 279 -6.64 -10.98 -9.28
C ALA A 279 -6.74 -11.88 -8.05
N GLY A 280 -7.53 -12.96 -8.12
CA GLY A 280 -7.56 -13.99 -7.08
C GLY A 280 -6.20 -14.68 -6.91
N ALA A 281 -5.58 -15.13 -8.01
CA ALA A 281 -4.23 -15.68 -7.99
C ALA A 281 -3.20 -14.63 -7.55
N GLY A 282 -3.28 -13.40 -8.07
CA GLY A 282 -2.40 -12.30 -7.65
C GLY A 282 -2.44 -12.05 -6.14
N THR A 283 -3.64 -12.08 -5.55
CA THR A 283 -3.82 -11.93 -4.10
C THR A 283 -3.20 -13.09 -3.32
N VAL A 284 -3.35 -14.34 -3.80
CA VAL A 284 -2.70 -15.50 -3.16
C VAL A 284 -1.17 -15.40 -3.24
N VAL A 285 -0.61 -14.95 -4.37
CA VAL A 285 0.84 -14.71 -4.50
C VAL A 285 1.30 -13.62 -3.53
N GLY A 286 0.56 -12.51 -3.44
CA GLY A 286 0.85 -11.45 -2.48
C GLY A 286 0.78 -11.92 -1.02
N LEU A 287 -0.21 -12.74 -0.69
CA LEU A 287 -0.33 -13.36 0.64
C LEU A 287 0.86 -14.25 0.96
N MET A 288 1.30 -15.09 0.01
CA MET A 288 2.45 -15.98 0.22
C MET A 288 3.78 -15.23 0.36
N ALA A 289 3.85 -13.98 -0.12
CA ALA A 289 5.03 -13.13 -0.04
C ALA A 289 5.08 -12.27 1.24
N ALA A 290 3.95 -12.12 1.94
CA ALA A 290 3.82 -11.33 3.16
C ALA A 290 4.15 -12.15 4.40
#